data_AF-A0A940JA48-F1
#
_entry.id   AF-A0A940JA48-F1
#
_cell.length_a   1.000
_cell.length_b   1.000
_cell.length_c   1.000
_cell.angle_alpha   90.00
_cell.angle_beta   90.00
_cell.angle_gamma   90.00
#
_symmetry.space_group_name_H-M   'P 1'
#
loop_
_entity.id
_entity.type
_entity.pdbx_description
1 polymer ?
#
loop_
_entity_poly.entity_id
_entity_poly.type
_entity_poly.pdbx_seq_one_letter_code
_entity_poly.pdbx_strand_id
1 'polypeptide(L)' 'MISSSFGPGAFDEFVDQVVPELQRRGIFREDYAGNTLRDHLGLDPVQSRAAVAAA' A
#
# COMPACT_ATOMS: atom_id res chain seq x y z
N MET A 1 1.35 2.64 -11.47
CA MET A 1 1.77 1.26 -11.77
C MET A 1 3.26 1.28 -12.04
N ILE A 2 4.07 0.56 -11.27
CA ILE A 2 5.50 0.39 -11.53
C ILE A 2 5.64 -0.90 -12.34
N SER A 3 6.11 -0.81 -13.58
CA SER A 3 6.36 -1.98 -14.43
C SER A 3 7.85 -2.30 -14.39
N SER A 4 8.22 -3.53 -14.00
CA SER A 4 9.62 -3.96 -14.05
C SER A 4 10.00 -4.26 -15.49
N SER A 5 10.47 -3.22 -16.20
CA SER A 5 11.06 -3.38 -17.53
C SER A 5 12.49 -3.92 -17.48
N PHE A 6 13.11 -4.01 -16.28
CA PHE A 6 14.55 -4.24 -16.11
C PHE A 6 14.85 -5.23 -14.96
N GLY A 7 14.42 -6.49 -15.08
CA GLY A 7 14.91 -7.58 -14.24
C GLY A 7 14.58 -7.50 -12.74
N PRO A 8 15.07 -8.46 -11.93
CA PRO A 8 14.69 -8.60 -10.52
C PRO A 8 15.12 -7.42 -9.63
N GLY A 9 16.22 -6.72 -9.96
CA GLY A 9 16.76 -5.63 -9.14
C GLY A 9 16.12 -4.25 -9.36
N ALA A 10 15.25 -4.09 -10.37
CA ALA A 10 14.62 -2.79 -10.64
C ALA A 10 13.74 -2.29 -9.47
N PHE A 11 13.19 -3.21 -8.67
CA PHE A 11 12.42 -2.84 -7.49
C PHE A 11 13.31 -2.39 -6.34
N ASP A 12 14.46 -3.04 -6.13
CA ASP A 12 15.42 -2.66 -5.10
C ASP A 12 15.92 -1.22 -5.35
N GLU A 13 16.29 -0.91 -6.59
CA GLU A 13 16.74 0.44 -6.96
C GLU A 13 15.66 1.51 -6.73
N PHE A 14 14.40 1.18 -7.07
CA PHE A 14 13.28 2.08 -6.82
C PHE A 14 13.04 2.31 -5.33
N VAL A 15 13.11 1.24 -4.53
CA VAL A 15 12.94 1.32 -3.06
C VAL A 15 14.05 2.14 -2.43
N ASP A 16 15.30 1.93 -2.84
CA ASP A 16 16.45 2.61 -2.24
C ASP A 16 16.54 4.09 -2.62
N GLN A 17 16.17 4.45 -3.86
CA GLN A 17 16.38 5.80 -4.38
C GLN A 17 15.11 6.65 -4.39
N VAL A 18 13.95 6.08 -4.74
CA VAL A 18 12.73 6.87 -4.99
C VAL A 18 11.85 6.97 -3.76
N VAL A 19 11.67 5.88 -3.01
CA VAL A 19 10.80 5.86 -1.82
C VAL A 19 11.19 6.92 -0.78
N PRO A 20 12.48 7.12 -0.43
CA PRO A 20 12.87 8.15 0.54
C PRO A 20 12.49 9.56 0.11
N GLU A 21 12.58 9.86 -1.18
CA GLU A 21 12.19 11.17 -1.71
C GLU A 21 10.68 11.41 -1.66
N LEU A 22 9.88 10.35 -1.87
CA LEU A 22 8.42 10.44 -1.73
C LEU A 22 8.00 10.61 -0.26
N GLN A 23 8.68 9.93 0.66
CA GLN A 23 8.47 10.08 2.11
C GLN A 23 8.87 11.48 2.59
N ARG A 24 10.04 11.99 2.16
CA ARG A 24 10.51 13.35 2.48
C ARG A 24 9.52 14.44 2.04
N ARG A 25 8.79 14.19 0.96
CA ARG A 25 7.75 15.10 0.44
C ARG A 25 6.37 14.89 1.08
N GLY A 26 6.22 13.92 1.98
CA GLY A 26 4.96 13.62 2.68
C GLY A 26 3.88 13.00 1.79
N ILE A 27 4.24 12.46 0.63
CA ILE A 27 3.28 11.88 -0.34
C ILE A 27 3.30 10.35 -0.36
N PHE A 28 4.11 9.74 0.51
CA PHE A 28 4.19 8.29 0.66
C PHE A 28 4.31 7.91 2.13
N ARG A 29 3.78 6.74 2.47
CA ARG A 29 3.73 6.24 3.85
C ARG A 29 5.14 5.92 4.37
N GLU A 30 5.39 6.23 5.65
CA GLU A 30 6.59 5.80 6.38
C GLU A 30 6.39 4.39 6.95
N ASP A 31 5.21 4.11 7.49
CA ASP A 31 4.82 2.82 8.05
C ASP A 31 3.50 2.30 7.47
N TYR A 32 3.26 1.01 7.67
CA TYR A 32 2.00 0.35 7.29
C TYR A 32 0.89 0.67 8.31
N ALA A 33 -0.27 1.12 7.80
CA ALA A 33 -1.45 1.36 8.63
C ALA A 33 -2.23 0.07 8.90
N GLY A 34 -2.35 -0.37 10.15
CA GLY A 34 -3.13 -1.57 10.48
C GLY A 34 -2.55 -2.86 9.87
N ASN A 35 -3.39 -3.90 9.82
CA ASN A 35 -2.95 -5.28 9.55
C ASN A 35 -3.55 -5.87 8.27
N THR A 36 -4.46 -5.16 7.62
CA THR A 36 -5.11 -5.63 6.41
C THR A 36 -4.72 -4.77 5.22
N LEU A 37 -4.78 -5.36 4.03
CA LEU A 37 -4.60 -4.62 2.78
C LEU A 37 -5.59 -3.45 2.67
N ARG A 38 -6.79 -3.58 3.22
CA ARG A 38 -7.78 -2.49 3.22
C ARG A 38 -7.31 -1.31 4.04
N ASP A 39 -6.73 -1.57 5.22
CA ASP A 39 -6.15 -0.52 6.07
C ASP A 39 -5.03 0.22 5.33
N HIS A 40 -4.15 -0.50 4.63
CA HIS A 40 -3.07 0.10 3.82
C HIS A 40 -3.58 0.94 2.65
N LEU A 41 -4.78 0.64 2.15
CA LEU A 41 -5.41 1.35 1.03
C LEU A 41 -6.38 2.44 1.48
N GLY A 42 -6.62 2.61 2.79
CA GLY A 42 -7.59 3.56 3.32
C GLY A 42 -9.04 3.23 2.96
N LEU A 43 -9.37 1.94 2.83
CA LEU A 43 -10.70 1.47 2.46
C LEU A 43 -11.54 1.16 3.69
N ASP A 44 -12.81 1.55 3.65
CA ASP A 44 -13.75 1.28 4.74
C ASP A 44 -13.98 -0.23 4.97
N PRO A 45 -14.28 -0.64 6.22
CA PRO A 45 -14.65 -2.01 6.52
C PRO A 45 -15.87 -2.45 5.71
N VAL A 46 -15.75 -3.57 5.02
CA VAL A 46 -16.89 -4.19 4.31
C VAL A 46 -17.66 -5.05 5.31
N GLN A 47 -18.97 -4.79 5.42
CA GLN A 47 -19.85 -5.62 6.24
C GLN A 47 -19.85 -7.06 5.73
N SER A 48 -19.63 -8.01 6.63
CA SER A 48 -19.71 -9.42 6.28
C SER A 48 -21.15 -9.79 5.91
N ARG A 49 -21.34 -10.73 4.98
CA ARG A 49 -22.68 -11.19 4.58
C ARG A 49 -23.54 -11.65 5.76
N ALA A 50 -22.93 -12.20 6.81
CA ALA A 50 -23.62 -12.61 8.02
C ALA A 50 -24.17 -11.40 8.81
N ALA A 51 -23.42 -10.29 8.86
CA ALA A 51 -23.86 -9.05 9.49
C ALA A 51 -25.00 -8.37 8.71
N VAL A 52 -24.98 -8.46 7.38
CA VAL A 52 -26.05 -7.91 6.53
C VAL A 52 -27.36 -8.70 6.65
N ALA A 53 -27.30 -10.02 6.86
CA ALA A 53 -28.49 -10.87 6.98
C ALA A 53 -29.19 -10.77 8.35
N ALA A 54 -28.53 -10.19 9.36
CA ALA A 54 -29.05 -10.01 10.71
C ALA A 54 -29.65 -8.61 10.96
N ALA A 55 -29.66 -7.75 9.94
CA ALA A 55 -30.24 -6.40 9.94
C ALA A 55 -31.54 -6.38 9.11
#